data_AF-A0A3P8L4W3-F1
#
_entry.id   AF-A0A3P8L4W3-F1
#
_cell.length_a   1.000
_cell.length_b   1.000
_cell.length_c   1.000
_cell.angle_alpha   90.00
_cell.angle_beta   90.00
_cell.angle_gamma   90.00
#
_symmetry.space_group_name_H-M   'P 1'
#
loop_
_entity.id
_entity.type
_entity.pdbx_description
1 polymer ?
#
loop_
_entity_poly.entity_id
_entity_poly.type
_entity_poly.pdbx_seq_one_letter_code
_entity_poly.pdbx_strand_id
1 'polypeptide(L)'
;MIDFLWGLAGSMVGMIVTSVILACVLAAVPGSDTAAPTRGDKVIGFIVGVVAIVVFTGVVRSLVGDPSEFVDKLGFGAGLAVVFGAETLIARIRGHEAAPSGSTPLVTRAGRGERPGWFVVPAVFSEAVHRRMSAPEARARYVVAAYRRGLLPARYVPGLAAELAPLLPFYGAPAWRALAEHDGDGLDDELVDRAARAIDYIVTPEQEWADAVERLVYMAMSGSDPAARRATAELLTPPLGPLVAALGEADPRRYDRWERAVELRATIADAYNARYEAPVAEAVRRRFEDPTVRARHLIAGYRHELIRAGDMPSAAAEFFVDLPGAGEAWTELAMAPNDVWRSDLDPIVDRAAAEIGYDADESDESVAIVEMAAYRAVVDDDVKGQGGPLWEKGLDDRVPAVFREFLDVHAIYGFDVPEQLACIRSDLATYLNDRYA
;
A
#
# COMPACT_ATOMS: atom_id res chain seq x y z
N MET A 1 -55.98 28.43 -14.91
CA MET A 1 -56.57 28.09 -13.59
C MET A 1 -56.50 26.58 -13.32
N ILE A 2 -56.81 25.74 -14.30
CA ILE A 2 -56.69 24.27 -14.19
C ILE A 2 -55.23 23.83 -14.00
N ASP A 3 -54.28 24.38 -14.75
CA ASP A 3 -52.85 24.01 -14.63
C ASP A 3 -52.23 24.42 -13.29
N PHE A 4 -52.73 25.51 -12.71
CA PHE A 4 -52.35 25.95 -11.36
C PHE A 4 -52.87 24.98 -10.29
N LEU A 5 -54.11 24.51 -10.42
CA LEU A 5 -54.71 23.54 -9.51
C LEU A 5 -54.02 22.17 -9.60
N TRP A 6 -53.65 21.75 -10.81
CA TRP A 6 -52.83 20.54 -11.01
C TRP A 6 -51.44 20.70 -10.41
N GLY A 7 -50.76 21.84 -10.62
CA GLY A 7 -49.47 22.12 -10.00
C GLY A 7 -49.51 22.12 -8.47
N LEU A 8 -50.61 22.63 -7.88
CA LEU A 8 -50.80 22.66 -6.43
C LEU A 8 -51.08 21.25 -5.86
N ALA A 9 -51.93 20.47 -6.55
CA ALA A 9 -52.17 19.07 -6.22
C ALA A 9 -50.90 18.20 -6.32
N GLY A 10 -50.06 18.45 -7.33
CA GLY A 10 -48.78 17.77 -7.50
C GLY A 10 -47.78 18.07 -6.39
N SER A 11 -47.73 19.33 -5.94
CA SER A 11 -46.90 19.73 -4.79
C SER A 11 -47.37 19.06 -3.50
N MET A 12 -48.69 18.93 -3.28
CA MET A 12 -49.24 18.25 -2.12
C MET A 12 -48.94 16.76 -2.14
N VAL A 13 -49.15 16.08 -3.28
CA VAL A 13 -48.88 14.64 -3.40
C VAL A 13 -47.38 14.35 -3.24
N GLY A 14 -46.51 15.16 -3.86
CA GLY A 14 -45.06 15.08 -3.67
C GLY A 14 -44.67 15.22 -2.20
N MET A 15 -45.18 16.26 -1.52
CA MET A 15 -44.89 16.50 -0.10
C MET A 15 -45.38 15.36 0.80
N ILE A 16 -46.56 14.78 0.53
CA ILE A 16 -47.11 13.66 1.30
C ILE A 16 -46.28 12.40 1.08
N VAL A 17 -45.97 12.04 -0.17
CA VAL A 17 -45.16 10.85 -0.48
C VAL A 17 -43.76 10.98 0.13
N THR A 18 -43.14 12.16 0.06
CA THR A 18 -41.81 12.36 0.64
C THR A 18 -41.84 12.39 2.16
N SER A 19 -42.89 12.95 2.78
CA SER A 19 -43.05 12.91 4.24
C SER A 19 -43.22 11.48 4.76
N VAL A 20 -43.95 10.63 4.02
CA VAL A 20 -44.11 9.20 4.34
C VAL A 20 -42.79 8.44 4.17
N ILE A 21 -42.06 8.66 3.08
CA ILE A 21 -40.74 8.04 2.87
C ILE A 21 -39.75 8.48 3.96
N LEU A 22 -39.71 9.77 4.30
CA LEU A 22 -38.84 10.31 5.35
C LEU A 22 -39.22 9.75 6.72
N ALA A 23 -40.51 9.66 7.05
CA ALA A 23 -40.99 9.08 8.30
C ALA A 23 -40.69 7.58 8.41
N CYS A 24 -40.83 6.82 7.33
CA CYS A 24 -40.49 5.39 7.30
C CYS A 24 -38.97 5.16 7.42
N VAL A 25 -38.14 5.99 6.79
CA VAL A 25 -36.67 5.90 6.88
C VAL A 25 -36.16 6.37 8.24
N LEU A 26 -36.75 7.41 8.83
CA LEU A 26 -36.39 7.91 10.16
C LEU A 26 -36.76 6.94 11.30
N ALA A 27 -37.82 6.15 11.12
CA ALA A 27 -38.24 5.13 12.09
C ALA A 27 -37.48 3.80 11.96
N ALA A 28 -36.85 3.52 10.80
CA ALA A 28 -36.08 2.31 10.55
C ALA A 28 -34.63 2.36 11.09
N VAL A 29 -34.19 3.50 11.63
CA VAL A 29 -32.85 3.68 12.20
C VAL A 29 -32.96 3.73 13.74
N PRO A 30 -32.52 2.68 14.47
CA PRO A 30 -32.55 2.70 15.94
C PRO A 30 -31.37 3.51 16.49
N GLY A 31 -31.63 4.44 17.42
CA GLY A 31 -30.59 5.18 18.14
C GLY A 31 -31.06 6.50 18.76
N SER A 32 -30.94 6.61 20.08
CA SER A 32 -31.24 7.79 20.90
C SER A 32 -30.03 8.74 20.95
N ASP A 33 -30.06 9.79 20.15
CA ASP A 33 -29.68 11.17 20.48
C ASP A 33 -29.35 11.94 19.21
N THR A 34 -30.09 13.03 18.98
CA THR A 34 -29.99 13.84 17.76
C THR A 34 -28.86 14.86 17.89
N ALA A 35 -27.71 14.59 17.27
CA ALA A 35 -26.71 15.63 17.05
C ALA A 35 -27.27 16.73 16.12
N ALA A 36 -27.04 17.99 16.46
CA ALA A 36 -27.55 19.13 15.68
C ALA A 36 -26.77 19.29 14.35
N PRO A 37 -27.44 19.54 13.21
CA PRO A 37 -26.80 19.63 11.90
C PRO A 37 -25.82 20.81 11.80
N THR A 38 -24.61 20.55 11.28
CA THR A 38 -23.57 21.57 11.13
C THR A 38 -23.70 22.31 9.79
N ARG A 39 -23.07 23.49 9.63
CA ARG A 39 -23.10 24.26 8.37
C ARG A 39 -22.59 23.46 7.16
N GLY A 40 -21.64 22.54 7.35
CA GLY A 40 -21.15 21.65 6.29
C GLY A 40 -22.20 20.63 5.81
N ASP A 41 -23.04 20.13 6.72
CA ASP A 41 -24.15 19.22 6.37
C ASP A 41 -25.19 19.89 5.50
N LYS A 42 -25.42 21.19 5.76
CA LYS A 42 -26.35 22.02 5.00
C LYS A 42 -25.88 22.21 3.57
N VAL A 43 -24.57 22.44 3.40
CA VAL A 43 -23.96 22.61 2.08
C VAL A 43 -23.98 21.29 1.30
N ILE A 44 -23.66 20.16 1.95
CA ILE A 44 -23.66 18.85 1.30
C ILE A 44 -25.09 18.42 0.94
N GLY A 45 -26.06 18.59 1.85
CA GLY A 45 -27.47 18.34 1.58
C GLY A 45 -28.01 19.19 0.44
N PHE A 46 -27.61 20.46 0.38
CA PHE A 46 -27.94 21.36 -0.72
C PHE A 46 -27.37 20.89 -2.06
N ILE A 47 -26.07 20.52 -2.10
CA ILE A 47 -25.43 20.02 -3.32
C ILE A 47 -26.11 18.74 -3.82
N VAL A 48 -26.35 17.78 -2.93
CA VAL A 48 -26.97 16.50 -3.27
C VAL A 48 -28.41 16.70 -3.77
N GLY A 49 -29.19 17.57 -3.12
CA GLY A 49 -30.55 17.86 -3.56
C GLY A 49 -30.61 18.62 -4.89
N VAL A 50 -29.68 19.55 -5.15
CA VAL A 50 -29.58 20.22 -6.47
C VAL A 50 -29.21 19.24 -7.57
N VAL A 51 -28.26 18.33 -7.33
CA VAL A 51 -27.90 17.27 -8.28
C VAL A 51 -29.07 16.34 -8.54
N ALA A 52 -29.82 15.96 -7.51
CA ALA A 52 -31.02 15.13 -7.66
C ALA A 52 -32.10 15.80 -8.50
N ILE A 53 -32.32 17.12 -8.35
CA ILE A 53 -33.25 17.89 -9.20
C ILE A 53 -32.80 17.85 -10.65
N VAL A 54 -31.52 18.16 -10.91
CA VAL A 54 -30.97 18.22 -12.27
C VAL A 54 -31.04 16.85 -12.96
N VAL A 55 -30.70 15.78 -12.25
CA VAL A 55 -30.77 14.42 -12.78
C VAL A 55 -32.21 13.99 -13.02
N PHE A 56 -33.13 14.25 -12.08
CA PHE A 56 -34.52 13.84 -12.22
C PHE A 56 -35.23 14.61 -13.35
N THR A 57 -35.08 15.93 -13.42
CA THR A 57 -35.63 16.76 -14.51
C THR A 57 -34.98 16.41 -15.86
N GLY A 58 -33.68 16.09 -15.87
CA GLY A 58 -32.97 15.64 -17.06
C GLY A 58 -33.49 14.30 -17.60
N VAL A 59 -33.67 13.31 -16.72
CA VAL A 59 -34.19 11.99 -17.08
C VAL A 59 -35.65 12.05 -17.55
N VAL A 60 -36.49 12.86 -16.88
CA VAL A 60 -37.90 13.02 -17.26
C VAL A 60 -38.06 13.68 -18.62
N ARG A 61 -37.32 14.76 -18.91
CA ARG A 61 -37.33 15.42 -20.23
C ARG A 61 -36.77 14.54 -21.34
N SER A 62 -35.83 13.67 -21.01
CA SER A 62 -35.29 12.67 -21.95
C SER A 62 -36.32 11.59 -22.31
N LEU A 63 -37.23 11.23 -21.39
CA LEU A 63 -38.19 10.15 -21.58
C LEU A 63 -39.55 10.62 -22.10
N VAL A 64 -39.95 11.85 -21.78
CA VAL A 64 -41.23 12.45 -22.16
C VAL A 64 -40.89 13.82 -22.72
N GLY A 65 -40.77 13.93 -24.06
CA GLY A 65 -40.15 15.08 -24.73
C GLY A 65 -40.71 16.46 -24.37
N ASP A 66 -41.95 16.56 -23.88
CA ASP A 66 -42.50 17.75 -23.22
C ASP A 66 -43.23 17.30 -21.93
N PRO A 67 -42.57 17.31 -20.76
CA PRO A 67 -43.22 16.93 -19.52
C PRO A 67 -44.22 18.02 -19.08
N SER A 68 -45.37 17.60 -18.59
CA SER A 68 -46.36 18.55 -18.07
C SER A 68 -45.82 19.29 -16.86
N GLU A 69 -46.29 20.53 -16.65
CA GLU A 69 -45.86 21.41 -15.55
C GLU A 69 -46.01 20.76 -14.16
N PHE A 70 -46.87 19.73 -14.05
CA PHE A 70 -47.05 18.89 -12.88
C PHE A 70 -45.81 18.05 -12.56
N VAL A 71 -45.19 17.43 -13.56
CA VAL A 71 -44.04 16.53 -13.38
C VAL A 71 -42.77 17.32 -13.06
N ASP A 72 -42.60 18.49 -13.68
CA ASP A 72 -41.50 19.41 -13.36
C ASP A 72 -41.60 19.93 -11.91
N LYS A 73 -42.82 20.25 -11.43
CA LYS A 73 -43.04 20.68 -10.04
C LYS A 73 -42.91 19.53 -9.04
N LEU A 74 -43.22 18.29 -9.43
CA LEU A 74 -43.06 17.11 -8.59
C LEU A 74 -41.57 16.74 -8.41
N GLY A 75 -40.76 16.84 -9.48
CA GLY A 75 -39.30 16.69 -9.41
C GLY A 75 -38.63 17.77 -8.56
N PHE A 76 -39.09 19.02 -8.70
CA PHE A 76 -38.62 20.13 -7.86
C PHE A 76 -38.96 19.93 -6.38
N GLY A 77 -40.19 19.49 -6.07
CA GLY A 77 -40.63 19.18 -4.71
C GLY A 77 -39.85 18.03 -4.06
N ALA A 78 -39.58 16.95 -4.81
CA ALA A 78 -38.77 15.83 -4.34
C ALA A 78 -37.33 16.25 -4.04
N GLY A 79 -36.73 17.08 -4.90
CA GLY A 79 -35.38 17.59 -4.71
C GLY A 79 -35.25 18.54 -3.52
N LEU A 80 -36.21 19.44 -3.33
CA LEU A 80 -36.28 20.31 -2.15
C LEU A 80 -36.38 19.52 -0.84
N ALA A 81 -37.14 18.43 -0.85
CA ALA A 81 -37.28 17.57 0.32
C ALA A 81 -35.97 16.82 0.65
N VAL A 82 -35.16 16.46 -0.37
CA VAL A 82 -33.81 15.93 -0.17
C VAL A 82 -32.87 16.99 0.41
N VAL A 83 -32.93 18.23 -0.09
CA VAL A 83 -32.12 19.35 0.44
C VAL A 83 -32.38 19.56 1.93
N PHE A 84 -33.65 19.58 2.35
CA PHE A 84 -34.02 19.87 3.74
C PHE A 84 -33.99 18.65 4.68
N GLY A 85 -34.11 17.41 4.17
CA GLY A 85 -34.07 16.18 4.98
C GLY A 85 -32.68 15.55 5.14
N ALA A 86 -31.75 15.83 4.21
CA ALA A 86 -30.42 15.24 4.22
C ALA A 86 -29.56 15.72 5.41
N GLU A 87 -29.71 16.98 5.85
CA GLU A 87 -28.93 17.54 6.96
C GLU A 87 -29.11 16.74 8.26
N THR A 88 -30.35 16.34 8.55
CA THR A 88 -30.71 15.54 9.73
C THR A 88 -30.24 14.08 9.62
N LEU A 89 -30.20 13.53 8.41
CA LEU A 89 -29.72 12.17 8.15
C LEU A 89 -28.19 12.12 8.33
N ILE A 90 -27.46 13.08 7.76
CA ILE A 90 -26.00 13.16 7.84
C ILE A 90 -25.54 13.46 9.26
N ALA A 91 -26.24 14.35 9.98
CA ALA A 91 -25.96 14.61 11.39
C ALA A 91 -26.14 13.37 12.28
N ARG A 92 -27.14 12.52 12.01
CA ARG A 92 -27.32 11.22 12.70
C ARG A 92 -26.22 10.21 12.34
N ILE A 93 -25.79 10.16 11.08
CA ILE A 93 -24.69 9.29 10.64
C ILE A 93 -23.38 9.69 11.33
N ARG A 94 -23.12 11.00 11.48
CA ARG A 94 -21.91 11.50 12.14
C ARG A 94 -21.92 11.29 13.66
N GLY A 95 -23.09 11.33 14.29
CA GLY A 95 -23.24 11.03 15.72
C GLY A 95 -22.82 9.60 16.12
N HIS A 96 -22.60 8.71 15.15
CA HIS A 96 -22.15 7.34 15.37
C HIS A 96 -20.62 7.17 15.51
N GLU A 97 -19.81 8.18 15.15
CA GLU A 97 -18.33 8.07 15.12
C GLU A 97 -17.62 8.60 16.36
N ALA A 98 -18.36 9.10 17.36
CA ALA A 98 -17.77 9.64 18.58
C ALA A 98 -18.03 8.74 19.80
N ALA A 99 -17.35 7.60 19.86
CA ALA A 99 -17.03 6.94 21.14
C ALA A 99 -15.51 7.03 21.37
N PRO A 100 -15.04 7.37 22.59
CA PRO A 100 -13.69 7.83 22.82
C PRO A 100 -12.65 6.70 22.84
N SER A 101 -11.43 7.10 22.47
CA SER A 101 -10.14 6.40 22.58
C SER A 101 -9.96 5.54 23.84
N GLY A 102 -9.51 4.30 23.64
CA GLY A 102 -8.96 3.43 24.68
C GLY A 102 -8.35 2.16 24.09
N SER A 103 -7.04 1.97 24.27
CA SER A 103 -6.28 0.72 24.37
C SER A 103 -6.70 -0.52 23.55
N THR A 104 -5.71 -1.10 22.86
CA THR A 104 -5.65 -2.49 22.33
C THR A 104 -6.53 -3.52 23.06
N PRO A 105 -7.16 -4.45 22.30
CA PRO A 105 -6.74 -5.83 22.49
C PRO A 105 -6.62 -6.67 21.19
N LEU A 106 -5.60 -7.53 21.24
CA LEU A 106 -5.54 -8.90 20.74
C LEU A 106 -6.86 -9.56 20.29
N VAL A 107 -6.76 -10.25 19.15
CA VAL A 107 -7.41 -11.52 18.76
C VAL A 107 -8.82 -11.75 19.33
N THR A 108 -9.84 -11.59 18.49
CA THR A 108 -11.13 -12.29 18.65
C THR A 108 -11.45 -13.09 17.40
N ARG A 109 -11.43 -14.43 17.57
CA ARG A 109 -12.22 -15.38 16.79
C ARG A 109 -13.67 -14.88 16.74
N ALA A 110 -14.13 -14.44 15.57
CA ALA A 110 -15.55 -14.39 15.22
C ALA A 110 -15.74 -15.44 14.12
N GLY A 111 -16.54 -16.50 14.28
CA GLY A 111 -17.96 -16.40 14.58
C GLY A 111 -18.71 -16.43 13.25
N ARG A 112 -18.99 -17.63 12.72
CA ARG A 112 -19.88 -17.83 11.56
C ARG A 112 -21.23 -17.18 11.87
N GLY A 113 -21.65 -16.13 11.17
CA GLY A 113 -23.05 -15.69 11.24
C GLY A 113 -23.39 -14.31 10.72
N GLU A 114 -22.47 -13.36 10.73
CA GLU A 114 -22.71 -12.00 10.21
C GLU A 114 -21.65 -11.68 9.17
N ARG A 115 -22.06 -11.48 7.92
CA ARG A 115 -21.14 -11.18 6.81
C ARG A 115 -20.57 -9.78 7.02
N PRO A 116 -19.27 -9.61 7.34
CA PRO A 116 -18.70 -8.28 7.49
C PRO A 116 -18.68 -7.62 6.11
N GLY A 117 -19.22 -6.41 5.99
CA GLY A 117 -19.03 -5.57 4.81
C GLY A 117 -17.52 -5.40 4.59
N TRP A 118 -17.04 -5.93 3.49
CA TRP A 118 -15.62 -6.22 3.25
C TRP A 118 -14.72 -4.99 3.34
N PHE A 119 -13.82 -5.00 4.33
CA PHE A 119 -12.80 -3.98 4.52
C PHE A 119 -11.55 -4.36 3.69
N VAL A 120 -11.00 -3.41 2.93
CA VAL A 120 -9.64 -3.55 2.39
C VAL A 120 -8.69 -3.21 3.53
N VAL A 121 -7.81 -4.14 3.92
CA VAL A 121 -6.77 -3.88 4.92
C VAL A 121 -5.74 -2.89 4.34
N PRO A 122 -5.03 -2.11 5.18
CA PRO A 122 -3.94 -1.26 4.69
C PRO A 122 -2.93 -2.04 3.85
N ALA A 123 -2.37 -1.40 2.82
CA ALA A 123 -1.20 -1.93 2.13
C ALA A 123 0.01 -1.82 3.07
N VAL A 124 0.86 -2.84 3.06
CA VAL A 124 2.15 -2.79 3.76
C VAL A 124 3.20 -2.35 2.75
N PHE A 125 3.86 -1.22 3.00
CA PHE A 125 4.90 -0.68 2.13
C PHE A 125 6.24 -0.82 2.83
N SER A 126 7.32 -1.02 2.07
CA SER A 126 8.67 -1.09 2.65
C SER A 126 9.06 0.22 3.35
N GLU A 127 10.00 0.14 4.28
CA GLU A 127 10.53 1.32 4.98
C GLU A 127 11.16 2.32 4.00
N ALA A 128 11.76 1.84 2.90
CA ALA A 128 12.26 2.69 1.81
C ALA A 128 11.15 3.55 1.19
N VAL A 129 9.99 2.95 0.90
CA VAL A 129 8.81 3.67 0.42
C VAL A 129 8.31 4.65 1.48
N HIS A 130 8.20 4.22 2.75
CA HIS A 130 7.75 5.07 3.85
C HIS A 130 8.66 6.30 4.05
N ARG A 131 9.97 6.08 4.05
CA ARG A 131 11.01 7.12 4.14
C ARG A 131 10.93 8.09 2.96
N ARG A 132 10.78 7.56 1.74
CA ARG A 132 10.64 8.38 0.53
C ARG A 132 9.37 9.24 0.57
N MET A 133 8.26 8.64 0.98
CA MET A 133 6.95 9.26 1.04
C MET A 133 6.79 10.24 2.21
N SER A 134 7.59 10.10 3.26
CA SER A 134 7.62 11.02 4.41
C SER A 134 8.66 12.14 4.27
N ALA A 135 9.62 12.00 3.36
CA ALA A 135 10.65 13.00 3.10
C ALA A 135 10.04 14.39 2.83
N PRO A 136 10.50 15.46 3.52
CA PRO A 136 9.95 16.81 3.36
C PRO A 136 9.95 17.30 1.91
N GLU A 137 11.00 17.00 1.15
CA GLU A 137 11.13 17.38 -0.25
C GLU A 137 10.11 16.63 -1.12
N ALA A 138 9.88 15.34 -0.87
CA ALA A 138 8.86 14.57 -1.60
C ALA A 138 7.46 15.10 -1.30
N ARG A 139 7.15 15.33 -0.02
CA ARG A 139 5.89 15.96 0.41
C ARG A 139 5.68 17.32 -0.23
N ALA A 140 6.73 18.13 -0.32
CA ALA A 140 6.72 19.44 -0.96
C ALA A 140 6.43 19.36 -2.46
N ARG A 141 7.04 18.41 -3.19
CA ARG A 141 6.72 18.13 -4.60
C ARG A 141 5.24 17.78 -4.78
N TYR A 142 4.69 16.94 -3.90
CA TYR A 142 3.29 16.55 -3.97
C TYR A 142 2.31 17.70 -3.72
N VAL A 143 2.64 18.64 -2.81
CA VAL A 143 1.82 19.84 -2.59
C VAL A 143 1.77 20.70 -3.87
N VAL A 144 2.92 20.95 -4.50
CA VAL A 144 3.00 21.71 -5.75
C VAL A 144 2.23 21.00 -6.87
N ALA A 145 2.48 19.70 -7.06
CA ALA A 145 1.83 18.89 -8.08
C ALA A 145 0.31 18.86 -7.90
N ALA A 146 -0.18 18.55 -6.70
CA ALA A 146 -1.60 18.48 -6.40
C ALA A 146 -2.30 19.84 -6.57
N TYR A 147 -1.63 20.95 -6.21
CA TYR A 147 -2.16 22.29 -6.46
C TYR A 147 -2.27 22.59 -7.96
N ARG A 148 -1.18 22.41 -8.73
CA ARG A 148 -1.16 22.69 -10.18
C ARG A 148 -2.13 21.82 -10.97
N ARG A 149 -2.44 20.61 -10.51
CA ARG A 149 -3.42 19.71 -11.11
C ARG A 149 -4.86 19.93 -10.61
N GLY A 150 -5.08 20.89 -9.70
CA GLY A 150 -6.41 21.22 -9.17
C GLY A 150 -6.97 20.19 -8.18
N LEU A 151 -6.13 19.30 -7.65
CA LEU A 151 -6.50 18.27 -6.67
C LEU A 151 -6.43 18.81 -5.23
N LEU A 152 -5.62 19.84 -5.01
CA LEU A 152 -5.47 20.53 -3.73
C LEU A 152 -6.02 21.95 -3.81
N PRO A 153 -7.09 22.28 -3.07
CA PRO A 153 -7.62 23.64 -3.06
C PRO A 153 -6.60 24.65 -2.53
N ALA A 154 -6.49 25.81 -3.20
CA ALA A 154 -5.56 26.90 -2.89
C ALA A 154 -5.47 27.25 -1.39
N ARG A 155 -6.61 27.27 -0.71
CA ARG A 155 -6.73 27.57 0.73
C ARG A 155 -5.93 26.65 1.67
N TYR A 156 -5.56 25.45 1.23
CA TYR A 156 -4.78 24.50 2.05
C TYR A 156 -3.27 24.62 1.83
N VAL A 157 -2.84 25.25 0.75
CA VAL A 157 -1.41 25.31 0.37
C VAL A 157 -0.58 26.10 1.39
N PRO A 158 -0.99 27.28 1.89
CA PRO A 158 -0.19 28.01 2.89
C PRO A 158 0.00 27.22 4.19
N GLY A 159 -1.04 26.53 4.67
CA GLY A 159 -0.96 25.68 5.86
C GLY A 159 0.02 24.51 5.69
N LEU A 160 -0.04 23.82 4.55
CA LEU A 160 0.90 22.74 4.24
C LEU A 160 2.33 23.26 4.03
N ALA A 161 2.47 24.46 3.45
CA ALA A 161 3.76 25.11 3.29
C ALA A 161 4.36 25.49 4.66
N ALA A 162 3.54 25.95 5.62
CA ALA A 162 3.97 26.26 6.98
C ALA A 162 4.53 25.04 7.71
N GLU A 163 3.92 23.86 7.51
CA GLU A 163 4.41 22.60 8.07
C GLU A 163 5.73 22.14 7.44
N LEU A 164 5.91 22.36 6.13
CA LEU A 164 7.05 21.85 5.37
C LEU A 164 8.26 22.79 5.39
N ALA A 165 8.05 24.11 5.42
CA ALA A 165 9.12 25.10 5.34
C ALA A 165 10.24 24.94 6.40
N PRO A 166 9.96 24.52 7.65
CA PRO A 166 11.01 24.25 8.65
C PRO A 166 11.82 22.98 8.38
N LEU A 167 11.27 22.04 7.62
CA LEU A 167 11.84 20.72 7.36
C LEU A 167 12.63 20.65 6.05
N LEU A 168 12.44 21.64 5.17
CA LEU A 168 13.14 21.71 3.90
C LEU A 168 14.58 22.20 4.06
N PRO A 169 15.49 21.79 3.16
CA PRO A 169 16.85 22.30 3.10
C PRO A 169 16.89 23.83 3.05
N PHE A 170 18.00 24.42 3.55
CA PHE A 170 18.13 25.88 3.72
C PHE A 170 17.82 26.70 2.45
N TYR A 171 18.11 26.16 1.26
CA TYR A 171 17.83 26.81 -0.02
C TYR A 171 16.32 26.81 -0.38
N GLY A 172 15.57 25.81 0.05
CA GLY A 172 14.11 25.70 -0.16
C GLY A 172 13.29 26.49 0.86
N ALA A 173 13.76 26.56 2.11
CA ALA A 173 13.01 27.12 3.24
C ALA A 173 12.50 28.56 3.05
N PRO A 174 13.26 29.54 2.47
CA PRO A 174 12.77 30.91 2.33
C PRO A 174 11.57 31.04 1.38
N ALA A 175 11.59 30.34 0.24
CA ALA A 175 10.48 30.37 -0.72
C ALA A 175 9.22 29.72 -0.15
N TRP A 176 9.40 28.64 0.62
CA TRP A 176 8.31 27.94 1.28
C TRP A 176 7.74 28.71 2.48
N ARG A 177 8.56 29.48 3.21
CA ARG A 177 8.06 30.41 4.24
C ARG A 177 7.23 31.54 3.62
N ALA A 178 7.67 32.10 2.50
CA ALA A 178 6.88 33.10 1.80
C ALA A 178 5.52 32.56 1.32
N LEU A 179 5.49 31.28 0.88
CA LEU A 179 4.24 30.59 0.54
C LEU A 179 3.35 30.33 1.77
N ALA A 180 3.96 30.06 2.93
CA ALA A 180 3.27 29.85 4.19
C ALA A 180 2.66 31.13 4.79
N GLU A 181 3.33 32.26 4.59
CA GLU A 181 2.92 33.59 5.05
C GLU A 181 1.89 34.25 4.12
N HIS A 182 1.53 33.59 3.01
CA HIS A 182 0.55 34.12 2.07
C HIS A 182 -0.83 34.27 2.73
N ASP A 183 -1.32 35.51 2.76
CA ASP A 183 -2.62 35.90 3.31
C ASP A 183 -3.40 36.67 2.23
N GLY A 184 -4.54 36.12 1.78
CA GLY A 184 -5.36 36.69 0.73
C GLY A 184 -6.36 35.73 0.08
N ASP A 185 -7.33 36.29 -0.66
CA ASP A 185 -8.30 35.52 -1.44
C ASP A 185 -7.63 34.95 -2.71
N GLY A 186 -7.27 33.67 -2.66
CA GLY A 186 -6.60 32.96 -3.77
C GLY A 186 -5.10 32.82 -3.56
N LEU A 187 -4.46 31.94 -4.33
CA LEU A 187 -3.02 31.69 -4.27
C LEU A 187 -2.37 32.21 -5.56
N ASP A 188 -1.24 32.89 -5.43
CA ASP A 188 -0.46 33.38 -6.56
C ASP A 188 0.38 32.24 -7.17
N ASP A 189 0.13 31.91 -8.43
CA ASP A 189 0.85 30.86 -9.14
C ASP A 189 2.36 31.17 -9.22
N GLU A 190 2.76 32.46 -9.23
CA GLU A 190 4.18 32.84 -9.21
C GLU A 190 4.87 32.49 -7.87
N LEU A 191 4.14 32.50 -6.76
CA LEU A 191 4.67 32.07 -5.45
C LEU A 191 4.86 30.55 -5.41
N VAL A 192 3.90 29.79 -5.96
CA VAL A 192 4.02 28.33 -6.07
C VAL A 192 5.16 27.95 -7.00
N ASP A 193 5.31 28.63 -8.14
CA ASP A 193 6.42 28.43 -9.07
C ASP A 193 7.78 28.68 -8.42
N ARG A 194 7.87 29.72 -7.59
CA ARG A 194 9.08 30.03 -6.83
C ARG A 194 9.40 28.93 -5.81
N ALA A 195 8.39 28.46 -5.08
CA ALA A 195 8.53 27.36 -4.13
C ALA A 195 8.92 26.04 -4.81
N ALA A 196 8.38 25.77 -6.00
CA ALA A 196 8.73 24.61 -6.83
C ALA A 196 10.19 24.65 -7.30
N ARG A 197 10.65 25.80 -7.85
CA ARG A 197 12.04 25.98 -8.27
C ARG A 197 13.01 25.86 -7.09
N ALA A 198 12.63 26.28 -5.90
CA ALA A 198 13.48 26.23 -4.71
C ALA A 198 13.74 24.80 -4.19
N ILE A 199 13.00 23.79 -4.67
CA ILE A 199 13.21 22.37 -4.36
C ILE A 199 13.62 21.57 -5.62
N ASP A 200 14.09 22.26 -6.65
CA ASP A 200 14.43 21.70 -7.97
C ASP A 200 13.28 20.90 -8.62
N TYR A 201 12.03 21.31 -8.38
CA TYR A 201 10.85 20.68 -8.98
C TYR A 201 10.46 21.39 -10.28
N ILE A 202 11.20 21.06 -11.34
CA ILE A 202 10.98 21.54 -12.71
C ILE A 202 10.73 20.31 -13.59
N VAL A 203 9.46 19.94 -13.74
CA VAL A 203 9.02 18.69 -14.35
C VAL A 203 7.93 18.94 -15.38
N THR A 204 7.61 17.94 -16.21
CA THR A 204 6.53 18.05 -17.19
C THR A 204 5.14 17.92 -16.52
N PRO A 205 4.06 18.44 -17.13
CA PRO A 205 2.70 18.28 -16.61
C PRO A 205 2.28 16.81 -16.38
N GLU A 206 2.79 15.89 -17.18
CA GLU A 206 2.55 14.45 -17.04
C GLU A 206 3.25 13.89 -15.79
N GLN A 207 4.45 14.37 -15.50
CA GLN A 207 5.18 14.03 -14.28
C GLN A 207 4.50 14.61 -13.03
N GLU A 208 3.96 15.83 -13.10
CA GLU A 208 3.14 16.39 -12.00
C GLU A 208 1.90 15.53 -11.73
N TRP A 209 1.21 15.09 -12.78
CA TRP A 209 0.08 14.16 -12.65
C TRP A 209 0.50 12.83 -12.02
N ALA A 210 1.61 12.25 -12.48
CA ALA A 210 2.13 11.01 -11.94
C ALA A 210 2.47 11.12 -10.45
N ASP A 211 3.18 12.19 -10.05
CA ASP A 211 3.56 12.42 -8.66
C ASP A 211 2.33 12.64 -7.77
N ALA A 212 1.33 13.40 -8.23
CA ALA A 212 0.11 13.65 -7.46
C ALA A 212 -0.73 12.37 -7.28
N VAL A 213 -0.89 11.58 -8.35
CA VAL A 213 -1.61 10.29 -8.29
C VAL A 213 -0.87 9.30 -7.41
N GLU A 214 0.45 9.22 -7.54
CA GLU A 214 1.28 8.34 -6.71
C GLU A 214 1.09 8.65 -5.22
N ARG A 215 1.16 9.93 -4.83
CA ARG A 215 0.93 10.29 -3.42
C ARG A 215 -0.49 9.97 -2.95
N LEU A 216 -1.50 10.19 -3.77
CA LEU A 216 -2.89 9.90 -3.41
C LEU A 216 -3.13 8.40 -3.24
N VAL A 217 -2.58 7.58 -4.13
CA VAL A 217 -2.67 6.11 -4.02
C VAL A 217 -1.94 5.64 -2.76
N TYR A 218 -0.71 6.11 -2.53
CA TYR A 218 0.02 5.80 -1.29
C TYR A 218 -0.77 6.18 -0.03
N MET A 219 -1.28 7.42 0.05
CA MET A 219 -2.03 7.92 1.21
C MET A 219 -3.34 7.16 1.42
N ALA A 220 -4.06 6.85 0.35
CA ALA A 220 -5.29 6.08 0.44
C ALA A 220 -5.00 4.68 0.94
N MET A 221 -4.03 3.97 0.33
CA MET A 221 -3.73 2.57 0.62
C MET A 221 -3.07 2.35 1.98
N SER A 222 -2.26 3.30 2.47
CA SER A 222 -1.64 3.26 3.81
C SER A 222 -2.51 3.87 4.92
N GLY A 223 -3.50 4.70 4.56
CA GLY A 223 -4.34 5.43 5.51
C GLY A 223 -5.29 4.54 6.31
N SER A 224 -5.88 5.09 7.36
CA SER A 224 -6.79 4.36 8.26
C SER A 224 -8.23 4.24 7.74
N ASP A 225 -8.65 5.05 6.76
CA ASP A 225 -10.00 5.02 6.18
C ASP A 225 -10.22 3.82 5.23
N PRO A 226 -11.03 2.82 5.62
CA PRO A 226 -11.31 1.67 4.78
C PRO A 226 -12.12 2.00 3.52
N ALA A 227 -12.93 3.07 3.55
CA ALA A 227 -13.72 3.47 2.40
C ALA A 227 -12.82 4.08 1.30
N ALA A 228 -11.87 4.94 1.68
CA ALA A 228 -10.86 5.46 0.75
C ALA A 228 -10.00 4.35 0.13
N ARG A 229 -9.56 3.36 0.92
CA ARG A 229 -8.81 2.19 0.43
C ARG A 229 -9.62 1.40 -0.60
N ARG A 230 -10.87 1.10 -0.26
CA ARG A 230 -11.76 0.36 -1.14
C ARG A 230 -12.04 1.11 -2.43
N ALA A 231 -12.37 2.40 -2.35
CA ALA A 231 -12.64 3.22 -3.54
C ALA A 231 -11.41 3.31 -4.45
N THR A 232 -10.21 3.42 -3.86
CA THR A 232 -8.95 3.45 -4.61
C THR A 232 -8.67 2.12 -5.29
N ALA A 233 -8.81 0.99 -4.58
CA ALA A 233 -8.64 -0.33 -5.16
C ALA A 233 -9.68 -0.61 -6.27
N GLU A 234 -10.95 -0.28 -6.05
CA GLU A 234 -12.00 -0.46 -7.07
C GLU A 234 -11.76 0.42 -8.32
N LEU A 235 -11.29 1.66 -8.14
CA LEU A 235 -10.97 2.57 -9.25
C LEU A 235 -9.81 2.06 -10.10
N LEU A 236 -8.79 1.49 -9.46
CA LEU A 236 -7.59 0.98 -10.11
C LEU A 236 -7.78 -0.43 -10.67
N THR A 237 -8.88 -1.11 -10.32
CA THR A 237 -9.21 -2.44 -10.86
C THR A 237 -9.58 -2.30 -12.34
N PRO A 238 -8.95 -3.09 -13.24
CA PRO A 238 -9.33 -3.09 -14.65
C PRO A 238 -10.84 -3.34 -14.84
N PRO A 239 -11.51 -2.64 -15.78
CA PRO A 239 -12.95 -2.78 -15.95
C PRO A 239 -13.31 -4.22 -16.27
N LEU A 240 -14.37 -4.71 -15.60
CA LEU A 240 -14.90 -6.03 -15.88
C LEU A 240 -15.33 -6.12 -17.35
N GLY A 241 -14.93 -7.20 -18.02
CA GLY A 241 -15.47 -7.52 -19.33
C GLY A 241 -17.01 -7.53 -19.29
N PRO A 242 -17.69 -7.18 -20.41
CA PRO A 242 -19.12 -6.87 -20.45
C PRO A 242 -20.05 -7.97 -19.89
N LEU A 243 -19.57 -9.22 -19.80
CA LEU A 243 -20.32 -10.37 -19.30
C LEU A 243 -20.61 -10.33 -17.78
N VAL A 244 -19.76 -9.66 -16.97
CA VAL A 244 -19.87 -9.67 -15.50
C VAL A 244 -20.69 -8.49 -14.97
N ALA A 245 -20.85 -7.42 -15.76
CA ALA A 245 -21.63 -6.24 -15.39
C ALA A 245 -23.16 -6.49 -15.34
N ALA A 246 -23.64 -7.56 -15.99
CA ALA A 246 -25.05 -7.95 -16.04
C ALA A 246 -25.51 -8.83 -14.85
N LEU A 247 -24.61 -9.19 -13.93
CA LEU A 247 -24.89 -10.11 -12.82
C LEU A 247 -25.36 -9.31 -11.58
N GLY A 248 -26.48 -9.74 -10.98
CA GLY A 248 -27.10 -9.08 -9.83
C GLY A 248 -26.28 -9.16 -8.54
N GLU A 249 -26.67 -8.39 -7.51
CA GLU A 249 -25.88 -8.18 -6.29
C GLU A 249 -25.57 -9.45 -5.46
N ALA A 250 -26.32 -10.52 -5.69
CA ALA A 250 -26.20 -11.79 -4.97
C ALA A 250 -25.29 -12.83 -5.67
N ASP A 251 -24.64 -12.48 -6.78
CA ASP A 251 -23.81 -13.43 -7.55
C ASP A 251 -22.48 -13.76 -6.82
N PRO A 252 -22.15 -15.05 -6.62
CA PRO A 252 -20.88 -15.49 -6.03
C PRO A 252 -19.63 -14.92 -6.71
N ARG A 253 -19.69 -14.56 -8.00
CA ARG A 253 -18.56 -13.95 -8.75
C ARG A 253 -18.26 -12.50 -8.36
N ARG A 254 -19.04 -11.88 -7.46
CA ARG A 254 -18.63 -10.64 -6.80
C ARG A 254 -17.52 -10.87 -5.77
N TYR A 255 -17.30 -12.11 -5.30
CA TYR A 255 -16.08 -12.48 -4.57
C TYR A 255 -14.83 -12.14 -5.39
N ASP A 256 -14.88 -12.28 -6.72
CA ASP A 256 -13.79 -11.92 -7.62
C ASP A 256 -13.41 -10.43 -7.54
N ARG A 257 -14.32 -9.50 -7.20
CA ARG A 257 -13.96 -8.07 -7.08
C ARG A 257 -13.18 -7.77 -5.81
N TRP A 258 -13.56 -8.41 -4.70
CA TRP A 258 -12.86 -8.23 -3.44
C TRP A 258 -11.50 -8.94 -3.47
N GLU A 259 -11.44 -10.16 -3.99
CA GLU A 259 -10.20 -10.89 -4.21
C GLU A 259 -9.27 -10.09 -5.13
N ARG A 260 -9.78 -9.52 -6.23
CA ARG A 260 -9.00 -8.60 -7.09
C ARG A 260 -8.58 -7.31 -6.39
N ALA A 261 -9.40 -6.75 -5.50
CA ALA A 261 -8.99 -5.57 -4.73
C ALA A 261 -7.85 -5.89 -3.76
N VAL A 262 -7.81 -7.11 -3.22
CA VAL A 262 -6.72 -7.62 -2.39
C VAL A 262 -5.47 -7.90 -3.23
N GLU A 263 -5.60 -8.55 -4.39
CA GLU A 263 -4.50 -8.77 -5.36
C GLU A 263 -3.91 -7.45 -5.86
N LEU A 264 -4.77 -6.47 -6.15
CA LEU A 264 -4.37 -5.15 -6.62
C LEU A 264 -3.68 -4.36 -5.51
N ARG A 265 -4.10 -4.50 -4.24
CA ARG A 265 -3.37 -3.95 -3.09
C ARG A 265 -1.93 -4.45 -3.07
N ALA A 266 -1.73 -5.76 -3.19
CA ALA A 266 -0.40 -6.36 -3.24
C ALA A 266 0.40 -5.88 -4.45
N THR A 267 -0.23 -5.88 -5.63
CA THR A 267 0.40 -5.37 -6.86
C THR A 267 0.83 -3.91 -6.74
N ILE A 268 0.02 -3.06 -6.08
CA ILE A 268 0.37 -1.65 -5.83
C ILE A 268 1.56 -1.57 -4.88
N ALA A 269 1.55 -2.30 -3.77
CA ALA A 269 2.68 -2.33 -2.85
C ALA A 269 3.96 -2.78 -3.55
N ASP A 270 3.90 -3.87 -4.32
CA ASP A 270 5.01 -4.40 -5.11
C ASP A 270 5.53 -3.40 -6.14
N ALA A 271 4.65 -2.67 -6.83
CA ALA A 271 5.07 -1.66 -7.80
C ALA A 271 5.81 -0.47 -7.14
N TYR A 272 5.39 -0.06 -5.94
CA TYR A 272 6.08 0.99 -5.18
C TYR A 272 7.41 0.50 -4.64
N ASN A 273 7.40 -0.71 -4.06
CA ASN A 273 8.57 -1.40 -3.58
C ASN A 273 9.60 -1.56 -4.69
N ALA A 274 9.26 -2.16 -5.84
CA ALA A 274 10.17 -2.29 -6.97
C ALA A 274 10.71 -0.96 -7.52
N ARG A 275 9.94 0.13 -7.42
CA ARG A 275 10.37 1.47 -7.88
C ARG A 275 11.32 2.17 -6.91
N TYR A 276 11.18 1.91 -5.61
CA TYR A 276 11.86 2.65 -4.55
C TYR A 276 12.81 1.81 -3.68
N GLU A 277 12.77 0.49 -3.81
CA GLU A 277 13.74 -0.45 -3.25
C GLU A 277 15.12 -0.12 -3.81
N ALA A 278 16.12 -0.18 -2.93
CA ALA A 278 17.50 -0.06 -3.37
C ALA A 278 17.83 -1.32 -4.20
N PRO A 279 18.15 -1.20 -5.50
CA PRO A 279 18.68 -2.35 -6.22
C PRO A 279 19.95 -2.82 -5.51
N VAL A 280 20.20 -4.13 -5.54
CA VAL A 280 21.46 -4.67 -5.03
C VAL A 280 22.61 -4.05 -5.81
N ALA A 281 23.51 -3.36 -5.12
CA ALA A 281 24.62 -2.67 -5.72
C ALA A 281 25.56 -3.65 -6.43
N GLU A 282 26.21 -3.19 -7.50
CA GLU A 282 27.17 -4.00 -8.26
C GLU A 282 28.28 -4.60 -7.38
N ALA A 283 28.71 -3.87 -6.35
CA ALA A 283 29.71 -4.34 -5.39
C ALA A 283 29.22 -5.54 -4.56
N VAL A 284 27.96 -5.50 -4.12
CA VAL A 284 27.30 -6.62 -3.42
C VAL A 284 27.24 -7.83 -4.34
N ARG A 285 26.76 -7.65 -5.57
CA ARG A 285 26.67 -8.74 -6.55
C ARG A 285 28.04 -9.40 -6.78
N ARG A 286 29.09 -8.60 -7.07
CA ARG A 286 30.46 -9.12 -7.23
C ARG A 286 30.94 -9.89 -6.02
N ARG A 287 30.61 -9.43 -4.81
CA ARG A 287 31.02 -10.08 -3.55
C ARG A 287 30.38 -11.44 -3.35
N PHE A 288 29.10 -11.61 -3.67
CA PHE A 288 28.38 -12.89 -3.48
C PHE A 288 28.47 -13.84 -4.67
N GLU A 289 28.76 -13.33 -5.87
CA GLU A 289 29.07 -14.15 -7.05
C GLU A 289 30.52 -14.64 -7.10
N ASP A 290 31.41 -14.11 -6.26
CA ASP A 290 32.79 -14.56 -6.13
C ASP A 290 32.86 -16.08 -5.82
N PRO A 291 33.57 -16.88 -6.64
CA PRO A 291 33.65 -18.33 -6.46
C PRO A 291 34.17 -18.76 -5.09
N THR A 292 35.15 -18.05 -4.54
CA THR A 292 35.71 -18.34 -3.21
C THR A 292 34.65 -18.08 -2.14
N VAL A 293 33.86 -17.02 -2.28
CA VAL A 293 32.77 -16.73 -1.35
C VAL A 293 31.69 -17.81 -1.41
N ARG A 294 31.25 -18.19 -2.60
CA ARG A 294 30.27 -19.27 -2.80
C ARG A 294 30.75 -20.59 -2.22
N ALA A 295 32.02 -20.92 -2.41
CA ALA A 295 32.65 -22.11 -1.86
C ALA A 295 32.66 -22.10 -0.31
N ARG A 296 32.95 -20.95 0.31
CA ARG A 296 32.87 -20.79 1.77
C ARG A 296 31.45 -21.02 2.30
N HIS A 297 30.44 -20.45 1.63
CA HIS A 297 29.05 -20.67 2.00
C HIS A 297 28.58 -22.12 1.78
N LEU A 298 29.13 -22.82 0.78
CA LEU A 298 28.88 -24.24 0.58
C LEU A 298 29.39 -25.07 1.78
N ILE A 299 30.65 -24.84 2.18
CA ILE A 299 31.25 -25.51 3.35
C ILE A 299 30.46 -25.19 4.62
N ALA A 300 30.16 -23.91 4.87
CA ALA A 300 29.39 -23.50 6.03
C ALA A 300 27.98 -24.14 6.02
N GLY A 301 27.28 -24.10 4.89
CA GLY A 301 25.97 -24.73 4.73
C GLY A 301 25.99 -26.23 5.01
N TYR A 302 27.03 -26.94 4.60
CA TYR A 302 27.22 -28.35 4.95
C TYR A 302 27.47 -28.58 6.44
N ARG A 303 28.37 -27.78 7.06
CA ARG A 303 28.70 -27.86 8.49
C ARG A 303 27.48 -27.62 9.37
N HIS A 304 26.63 -26.67 9.01
CA HIS A 304 25.37 -26.34 9.70
C HIS A 304 24.16 -27.18 9.24
N GLU A 305 24.41 -28.24 8.46
CA GLU A 305 23.40 -29.19 7.98
C GLU A 305 22.24 -28.55 7.20
N LEU A 306 22.49 -27.41 6.56
CA LEU A 306 21.60 -26.80 5.57
C LEU A 306 21.73 -27.50 4.21
N ILE A 307 22.89 -28.10 3.96
CA ILE A 307 23.16 -28.96 2.81
C ILE A 307 23.31 -30.38 3.31
N ARG A 308 22.56 -31.31 2.71
CA ARG A 308 22.63 -32.72 3.07
C ARG A 308 23.93 -33.32 2.54
N ALA A 309 24.42 -34.35 3.22
CA ALA A 309 25.69 -34.97 2.85
C ALA A 309 25.72 -35.49 1.41
N GLY A 310 24.61 -36.07 0.93
CA GLY A 310 24.53 -36.55 -0.44
C GLY A 310 24.46 -35.47 -1.53
N ASP A 311 24.13 -34.24 -1.17
CA ASP A 311 24.05 -33.11 -2.11
C ASP A 311 25.40 -32.37 -2.22
N MET A 312 26.29 -32.54 -1.24
CA MET A 312 27.57 -31.83 -1.17
C MET A 312 28.50 -32.12 -2.36
N PRO A 313 28.70 -33.37 -2.82
CA PRO A 313 29.60 -33.63 -3.95
C PRO A 313 29.09 -33.00 -5.25
N SER A 314 27.79 -33.10 -5.52
CA SER A 314 27.18 -32.50 -6.70
C SER A 314 27.28 -30.97 -6.67
N ALA A 315 27.02 -30.35 -5.51
CA ALA A 315 27.17 -28.91 -5.35
C ALA A 315 28.64 -28.46 -5.47
N ALA A 316 29.60 -29.24 -4.96
CA ALA A 316 31.02 -28.94 -5.13
C ALA A 316 31.45 -29.04 -6.61
N ALA A 317 30.92 -30.01 -7.34
CA ALA A 317 31.21 -30.20 -8.76
C ALA A 317 30.78 -29.02 -9.64
N GLU A 318 29.72 -28.28 -9.25
CA GLU A 318 29.24 -27.10 -9.98
C GLU A 318 30.20 -25.91 -9.93
N PHE A 319 31.10 -25.84 -8.93
CA PHE A 319 31.92 -24.63 -8.70
C PHE A 319 33.43 -24.88 -8.77
N PHE A 320 33.90 -26.12 -8.58
CA PHE A 320 35.33 -26.35 -8.32
C PHE A 320 36.27 -25.93 -9.47
N VAL A 321 35.80 -25.94 -10.73
CA VAL A 321 36.61 -25.59 -11.91
C VAL A 321 37.03 -24.12 -11.90
N ASP A 322 36.19 -23.25 -11.37
CA ASP A 322 36.39 -21.79 -11.39
C ASP A 322 36.91 -21.24 -10.05
N LEU A 323 37.23 -22.12 -9.09
CA LEU A 323 37.59 -21.76 -7.72
C LEU A 323 39.11 -21.54 -7.55
N PRO A 324 39.56 -20.30 -7.29
CA PRO A 324 40.97 -20.04 -7.03
C PRO A 324 41.46 -20.77 -5.78
N GLY A 325 42.58 -21.48 -5.90
CA GLY A 325 43.15 -22.27 -4.80
C GLY A 325 42.54 -23.66 -4.62
N ALA A 326 41.54 -24.05 -5.43
CA ALA A 326 41.03 -25.42 -5.44
C ALA A 326 42.14 -26.40 -5.89
N GLY A 327 42.37 -27.42 -5.07
CA GLY A 327 43.38 -28.43 -5.28
C GLY A 327 42.81 -29.84 -5.31
N GLU A 328 43.50 -30.74 -4.62
CA GLU A 328 43.16 -32.16 -4.59
C GLU A 328 41.89 -32.40 -3.77
N ALA A 329 41.69 -31.69 -2.66
CA ALA A 329 40.55 -31.91 -1.79
C ALA A 329 39.22 -31.46 -2.44
N TRP A 330 39.20 -30.34 -3.16
CA TRP A 330 38.02 -29.93 -3.93
C TRP A 330 37.70 -30.90 -5.08
N THR A 331 38.73 -31.44 -5.73
CA THR A 331 38.56 -32.44 -6.80
C THR A 331 38.01 -33.75 -6.22
N GLU A 332 38.56 -34.20 -5.09
CA GLU A 332 38.08 -35.37 -4.35
C GLU A 332 36.63 -35.19 -3.89
N LEU A 333 36.28 -34.01 -3.37
CA LEU A 333 34.92 -33.68 -2.93
C LEU A 333 33.93 -33.71 -4.09
N ALA A 334 34.29 -33.14 -5.25
CA ALA A 334 33.45 -33.13 -6.44
C ALA A 334 33.26 -34.52 -7.08
N MET A 335 34.22 -35.44 -6.89
CA MET A 335 34.16 -36.81 -7.40
C MET A 335 33.56 -37.82 -6.41
N ALA A 336 33.33 -37.42 -5.16
CA ALA A 336 32.73 -38.29 -4.16
C ALA A 336 31.31 -38.70 -4.59
N PRO A 337 30.89 -39.95 -4.36
CA PRO A 337 29.53 -40.35 -4.70
C PRO A 337 28.49 -39.71 -3.77
N ASN A 338 27.28 -39.48 -4.29
CA ASN A 338 26.20 -38.82 -3.55
C ASN A 338 25.59 -39.68 -2.41
N ASP A 339 26.01 -40.93 -2.24
CA ASP A 339 25.59 -41.82 -1.15
C ASP A 339 26.63 -41.97 -0.04
N VAL A 340 27.72 -41.18 -0.08
CA VAL A 340 28.76 -41.19 0.95
C VAL A 340 28.23 -40.71 2.30
N TRP A 341 28.68 -41.37 3.36
CA TRP A 341 28.33 -41.03 4.73
C TRP A 341 29.02 -39.74 5.16
N ARG A 342 28.34 -38.95 6.01
CA ARG A 342 28.88 -37.67 6.51
C ARG A 342 30.28 -37.81 7.13
N SER A 343 30.50 -38.88 7.90
CA SER A 343 31.79 -39.18 8.54
C SER A 343 32.97 -39.34 7.58
N ASP A 344 32.71 -39.76 6.34
CA ASP A 344 33.74 -39.93 5.31
C ASP A 344 33.95 -38.63 4.52
N LEU A 345 32.92 -37.78 4.44
CA LEU A 345 32.98 -36.46 3.78
C LEU A 345 33.62 -35.39 4.65
N ASP A 346 33.37 -35.39 5.97
CA ASP A 346 33.87 -34.35 6.90
C ASP A 346 35.39 -34.09 6.73
N PRO A 347 36.27 -35.12 6.68
CA PRO A 347 37.72 -34.90 6.50
C PRO A 347 38.10 -34.33 5.12
N ILE A 348 37.28 -34.55 4.10
CA ILE A 348 37.48 -34.00 2.75
C ILE A 348 37.07 -32.53 2.74
N VAL A 349 35.92 -32.22 3.35
CA VAL A 349 35.41 -30.85 3.47
C VAL A 349 36.37 -29.96 4.25
N ASP A 350 36.96 -30.46 5.34
CA ASP A 350 37.93 -29.68 6.14
C ASP A 350 39.23 -29.38 5.38
N ARG A 351 39.73 -30.35 4.59
CA ARG A 351 40.87 -30.10 3.69
C ARG A 351 40.52 -29.11 2.58
N ALA A 352 39.33 -29.24 1.99
CA ALA A 352 38.84 -28.33 0.96
C ALA A 352 38.69 -26.89 1.49
N ALA A 353 38.25 -26.74 2.75
CA ALA A 353 38.23 -25.45 3.44
C ALA A 353 39.64 -24.85 3.60
N ALA A 354 40.61 -25.67 4.00
CA ALA A 354 42.00 -25.23 4.15
C ALA A 354 42.63 -24.78 2.82
N GLU A 355 42.33 -25.46 1.71
CA GLU A 355 42.85 -25.10 0.36
C GLU A 355 42.46 -23.68 -0.06
N ILE A 356 41.27 -23.21 0.30
CA ILE A 356 40.78 -21.86 -0.01
C ILE A 356 40.99 -20.85 1.14
N GLY A 357 41.77 -21.24 2.15
CA GLY A 357 42.07 -20.41 3.32
C GLY A 357 40.82 -20.06 4.13
N TYR A 358 39.90 -21.01 4.30
CA TYR A 358 38.69 -20.85 5.09
C TYR A 358 38.83 -21.47 6.49
N ASP A 359 39.02 -20.61 7.49
CA ASP A 359 39.16 -20.96 8.91
C ASP A 359 38.27 -20.03 9.76
N ALA A 360 36.97 -20.03 9.45
CA ALA A 360 35.97 -19.25 10.18
C ALA A 360 35.48 -20.04 11.40
N ASP A 361 35.19 -19.33 12.49
CA ASP A 361 34.53 -19.92 13.64
C ASP A 361 33.00 -20.06 13.42
N GLU A 362 32.33 -20.77 14.31
CA GLU A 362 30.88 -21.05 14.19
C GLU A 362 30.02 -19.77 14.13
N SER A 363 30.47 -18.68 14.76
CA SER A 363 29.76 -17.40 14.76
C SER A 363 29.89 -16.71 13.40
N ASP A 364 31.11 -16.64 12.88
CA ASP A 364 31.39 -16.06 11.56
C ASP A 364 30.71 -16.86 10.45
N GLU A 365 30.70 -18.20 10.55
CA GLU A 365 29.95 -19.08 9.64
C GLU A 365 28.44 -18.78 9.67
N SER A 366 27.86 -18.63 10.86
CA SER A 366 26.42 -18.35 11.03
C SER A 366 26.02 -17.04 10.34
N VAL A 367 26.81 -15.97 10.55
CA VAL A 367 26.56 -14.68 9.88
C VAL A 367 26.71 -14.79 8.37
N ALA A 368 27.76 -15.47 7.90
CA ALA A 368 28.01 -15.65 6.48
C ALA A 368 26.87 -16.42 5.80
N ILE A 369 26.38 -17.50 6.40
CA ILE A 369 25.24 -18.27 5.89
C ILE A 369 24.00 -17.38 5.73
N VAL A 370 23.65 -16.62 6.78
CA VAL A 370 22.46 -15.77 6.76
C VAL A 370 22.60 -14.64 5.73
N GLU A 371 23.79 -14.05 5.58
CA GLU A 371 24.04 -13.02 4.56
C GLU A 371 23.91 -13.55 3.13
N MET A 372 24.40 -14.77 2.85
CA MET A 372 24.24 -15.39 1.53
C MET A 372 22.79 -15.75 1.24
N ALA A 373 22.06 -16.25 2.23
CA ALA A 373 20.63 -16.52 2.12
C ALA A 373 19.84 -15.23 1.90
N ALA A 374 20.19 -14.13 2.58
CA ALA A 374 19.61 -12.82 2.36
C ALA A 374 19.88 -12.29 0.95
N TYR A 375 21.11 -12.45 0.44
CA TYR A 375 21.43 -12.10 -0.94
C TYR A 375 20.55 -12.87 -1.95
N ARG A 376 20.42 -14.19 -1.80
CA ARG A 376 19.55 -15.02 -2.64
C ARG A 376 18.07 -14.65 -2.50
N ALA A 377 17.61 -14.37 -1.29
CA ALA A 377 16.24 -13.92 -1.05
C ALA A 377 15.89 -12.66 -1.84
N VAL A 378 16.87 -11.75 -1.99
CA VAL A 378 16.71 -10.51 -2.77
C VAL A 378 16.80 -10.76 -4.27
N VAL A 379 17.78 -11.52 -4.73
CA VAL A 379 18.02 -11.73 -6.18
C VAL A 379 17.01 -12.69 -6.81
N ASP A 380 16.65 -13.76 -6.09
CA ASP A 380 15.79 -14.83 -6.59
C ASP A 380 14.31 -14.64 -6.21
N ASP A 381 13.99 -13.57 -5.47
CA ASP A 381 12.65 -13.28 -4.94
C ASP A 381 12.07 -14.43 -4.08
N ASP A 382 12.92 -15.06 -3.26
CA ASP A 382 12.58 -16.25 -2.47
C ASP A 382 12.84 -16.06 -0.96
N VAL A 383 12.25 -15.03 -0.37
CA VAL A 383 12.43 -14.71 1.05
C VAL A 383 12.05 -15.89 1.96
N LYS A 384 10.93 -16.57 1.65
CA LYS A 384 10.43 -17.67 2.48
C LYS A 384 11.26 -18.94 2.36
N GLY A 385 11.69 -19.30 1.14
CA GLY A 385 12.52 -20.48 0.89
C GLY A 385 13.93 -20.33 1.46
N GLN A 386 14.48 -19.11 1.49
CA GLN A 386 15.80 -18.86 2.07
C GLN A 386 15.76 -18.69 3.61
N GLY A 387 14.77 -18.00 4.18
CA GLY A 387 14.72 -17.69 5.62
C GLY A 387 14.23 -18.83 6.51
N GLY A 388 13.24 -19.61 6.05
CA GLY A 388 12.61 -20.68 6.84
C GLY A 388 13.59 -21.74 7.37
N PRO A 389 14.46 -22.35 6.53
CA PRO A 389 15.43 -23.35 6.98
C PRO A 389 16.42 -22.84 8.03
N LEU A 390 16.76 -21.55 7.98
CA LEU A 390 17.71 -20.94 8.91
C LEU A 390 17.14 -20.76 10.32
N TRP A 391 15.84 -20.47 10.40
CA TRP A 391 15.12 -20.42 11.68
C TRP A 391 15.04 -21.79 12.34
N GLU A 392 14.75 -22.84 11.57
CA GLU A 392 14.72 -24.23 12.09
C GLU A 392 16.07 -24.67 12.69
N LYS A 393 17.17 -24.08 12.22
CA LYS A 393 18.53 -24.29 12.75
C LYS A 393 18.86 -23.41 13.97
N GLY A 394 17.97 -22.52 14.40
CA GLY A 394 18.15 -21.70 15.59
C GLY A 394 19.26 -20.66 15.46
N LEU A 395 19.43 -20.06 14.27
CA LEU A 395 20.47 -19.06 14.04
C LEU A 395 20.13 -17.65 14.57
N ASP A 396 18.92 -17.41 15.09
CA ASP A 396 18.44 -16.05 15.44
C ASP A 396 19.28 -15.36 16.54
N ASP A 397 19.72 -16.12 17.54
CA ASP A 397 20.54 -15.66 18.66
C ASP A 397 22.01 -15.42 18.26
N ARG A 398 22.40 -15.87 17.07
CA ARG A 398 23.80 -15.86 16.59
C ARG A 398 24.07 -14.80 15.54
N VAL A 399 23.04 -14.12 15.03
CA VAL A 399 23.18 -13.14 13.96
C VAL A 399 22.69 -11.74 14.36
N PRO A 400 23.12 -10.69 13.66
CA PRO A 400 22.65 -9.34 13.92
C PRO A 400 21.12 -9.22 13.84
N ALA A 401 20.54 -8.37 14.69
CA ALA A 401 19.09 -8.21 14.83
C ALA A 401 18.35 -7.81 13.53
N VAL A 402 19.08 -7.26 12.54
CA VAL A 402 18.56 -6.93 11.21
C VAL A 402 17.99 -8.14 10.46
N PHE A 403 18.43 -9.35 10.78
CA PHE A 403 17.95 -10.59 10.14
C PHE A 403 16.76 -11.23 10.83
N ARG A 404 16.30 -10.71 11.98
CA ARG A 404 15.23 -11.38 12.76
C ARG A 404 13.95 -11.55 11.96
N GLU A 405 13.47 -10.49 11.30
CA GLU A 405 12.25 -10.57 10.49
C GLU A 405 12.40 -11.54 9.30
N PHE A 406 13.60 -11.64 8.73
CA PHE A 406 13.91 -12.61 7.68
C PHE A 406 13.87 -14.06 8.19
N LEU A 407 14.37 -14.32 9.40
CA LEU A 407 14.31 -15.65 10.02
C LEU A 407 12.88 -15.99 10.48
N ASP A 408 12.15 -15.01 10.99
CA ASP A 408 10.75 -15.15 11.43
C ASP A 408 9.74 -15.27 10.27
N VAL A 409 10.20 -15.25 9.01
CA VAL A 409 9.36 -15.41 7.81
C VAL A 409 8.49 -16.67 7.83
N HIS A 410 8.92 -17.71 8.54
CA HIS A 410 8.18 -18.96 8.71
C HIS A 410 6.82 -18.74 9.42
N ALA A 411 6.73 -17.73 10.30
CA ALA A 411 5.55 -17.39 11.08
C ALA A 411 4.59 -16.43 10.36
N ILE A 412 4.94 -15.99 9.14
CA ILE A 412 4.11 -15.08 8.35
C ILE A 412 2.93 -15.84 7.74
N TYR A 413 1.73 -15.48 8.18
CA TYR A 413 0.44 -15.95 7.67
C TYR A 413 -0.55 -14.79 7.66
N GLY A 414 -1.38 -14.69 6.62
CA GLY A 414 -2.37 -13.62 6.54
C GLY A 414 -2.76 -13.26 5.12
N PHE A 415 -3.43 -12.13 4.97
CA PHE A 415 -3.83 -11.57 3.67
C PHE A 415 -2.75 -10.68 3.06
N ASP A 416 -1.72 -10.34 3.83
CA ASP A 416 -0.65 -9.38 3.52
C ASP A 416 0.74 -10.02 3.39
N VAL A 417 0.77 -11.34 3.19
CA VAL A 417 2.02 -12.11 3.04
C VAL A 417 2.91 -11.54 1.92
N PRO A 418 2.42 -11.29 0.69
CA PRO A 418 3.29 -10.77 -0.38
C PRO A 418 3.96 -9.45 0.01
N GLU A 419 3.20 -8.54 0.63
CA GLU A 419 3.73 -7.24 1.01
C GLU A 419 4.75 -7.34 2.15
N GLN A 420 4.52 -8.20 3.14
CA GLN A 420 5.49 -8.45 4.21
C GLN A 420 6.79 -9.05 3.65
N LEU A 421 6.71 -9.98 2.69
CA LEU A 421 7.89 -10.53 2.02
C LEU A 421 8.66 -9.46 1.24
N ALA A 422 7.96 -8.58 0.52
CA ALA A 422 8.59 -7.46 -0.19
C ALA A 422 9.29 -6.49 0.78
N CYS A 423 8.68 -6.21 1.94
CA CYS A 423 9.31 -5.36 2.97
C CYS A 423 10.62 -5.98 3.49
N ILE A 424 10.58 -7.26 3.87
CA ILE A 424 11.78 -7.98 4.31
C ILE A 424 12.86 -7.93 3.22
N ARG A 425 12.48 -8.16 1.95
CA ARG A 425 13.41 -8.10 0.82
C ARG A 425 14.07 -6.72 0.69
N SER A 426 13.30 -5.64 0.80
CA SER A 426 13.79 -4.25 0.77
C SER A 426 14.80 -3.97 1.88
N ASP A 427 14.50 -4.43 3.10
CA ASP A 427 15.35 -4.20 4.26
C ASP A 427 16.65 -4.99 4.17
N LEU A 428 16.60 -6.23 3.67
CA LEU A 428 17.78 -7.03 3.36
C LEU A 428 18.65 -6.36 2.28
N ALA A 429 18.05 -5.87 1.19
CA ALA A 429 18.77 -5.18 0.13
C ALA A 429 19.49 -3.92 0.65
N THR A 430 18.80 -3.14 1.50
CA THR A 430 19.36 -1.95 2.14
C THR A 430 20.56 -2.32 3.03
N TYR A 431 20.41 -3.33 3.89
CA TYR A 431 21.49 -3.80 4.75
C TYR A 431 22.72 -4.26 3.94
N LEU A 432 22.51 -5.08 2.90
CA LEU A 432 23.59 -5.59 2.07
C LEU A 432 24.33 -4.46 1.35
N ASN A 433 23.59 -3.49 0.84
CA ASN A 433 24.18 -2.30 0.23
C ASN A 433 24.99 -1.49 1.26
N ASP A 434 24.43 -1.15 2.42
CA ASP A 434 25.13 -0.34 3.42
C ASP A 434 26.42 -1.02 3.93
N ARG A 435 26.43 -2.36 3.98
CA ARG A 435 27.60 -3.13 4.42
C ARG A 435 28.71 -3.23 3.38
N TYR A 436 28.37 -3.24 2.08
CA TYR A 436 29.30 -3.59 1.00
C TYR A 436 29.40 -2.55 -0.13
N ALA A 437 28.77 -1.37 0.02
CA ALA A 437 28.81 -0.26 -0.94
C ALA A 437 30.15 0.46 -1.03
#